data_AF-A0A5J4PT14-F1
#
_entry.id   AF-A0A5J4PT14-F1
#
_cell.length_a   1.000
_cell.length_b   1.000
_cell.length_c   1.000
_cell.angle_alpha   90.00
_cell.angle_beta   90.00
_cell.angle_gamma   90.00
#
_symmetry.space_group_name_H-M   'P 1'
#
loop_
_entity.id
_entity.type
_entity.pdbx_description
1 polymer ?
#
loop_
_entity_poly.entity_id
_entity_poly.type
_entity_poly.pdbx_seq_one_letter_code
_entity_poly.pdbx_strand_id
1 'polypeptide(L)'
;MPISAQALQLCGKPGKPDQLVFEDLPDPAWISKPLKRWIESAGIAKKITFHCFRHTFATLQLSSGTDIYTVSKMLGHTNVKTTQIYAKVVDEKKNKASQAIKLEGM
;
A
#
# COMPACT_ATOMS: atom_id res chain seq x y z
N MET A 1 -13.50 1.91 8.47
CA MET A 1 -12.50 0.95 7.96
C MET A 1 -11.68 0.44 9.12
N PRO A 2 -11.37 -0.87 9.19
CA PRO A 2 -10.42 -1.36 10.19
C PRO A 2 -9.02 -0.84 9.89
N ILE A 3 -8.34 -0.31 10.91
CA ILE A 3 -6.92 0.06 10.91
C ILE A 3 -6.18 -0.92 11.81
N SER A 4 -4.96 -1.33 11.45
CA SER A 4 -4.17 -2.25 12.27
C SER A 4 -3.75 -1.57 13.58
N ALA A 5 -3.59 -2.34 14.66
CA ALA A 5 -3.13 -1.81 15.94
C ALA A 5 -1.78 -1.08 15.82
N GLN A 6 -0.87 -1.61 14.98
CA GLN A 6 0.42 -0.97 14.69
C GLN A 6 0.26 0.39 14.00
N ALA A 7 -0.62 0.49 12.99
CA ALA A 7 -0.88 1.76 12.33
C ALA A 7 -1.53 2.77 13.27
N LEU A 8 -2.41 2.31 14.17
CA LEU A 8 -3.00 3.16 15.21
C LEU A 8 -1.95 3.68 16.20
N GLN A 9 -1.00 2.83 16.61
CA GLN A 9 0.12 3.23 17.48
C GLN A 9 1.00 4.31 16.84
N LEU A 10 1.22 4.23 15.52
CA LEU A 10 1.99 5.23 14.78
C LEU A 10 1.29 6.60 14.72
N CYS A 11 -0.04 6.65 14.83
CA CYS A 11 -0.79 7.90 14.92
C CYS A 11 -0.65 8.60 16.29
N GLY A 12 -0.07 7.93 17.30
CA GLY A 12 0.09 8.50 18.63
C GLY A 12 -1.20 8.50 19.45
N LYS A 13 -1.32 9.45 20.38
CA LYS A 13 -2.48 9.57 21.27
C LYS A 13 -3.58 10.39 20.58
N PRO A 14 -4.86 9.99 20.68
CA PRO A 14 -5.97 10.80 20.18
C PRO A 14 -5.95 12.22 20.76
N GLY A 15 -6.02 13.22 19.88
CA GLY A 15 -6.20 14.63 20.24
C GLY A 15 -7.65 14.98 20.56
N LYS A 16 -7.99 16.27 20.47
CA LYS A 16 -9.38 16.73 20.61
C LYS A 16 -10.25 16.28 19.42
N PRO A 17 -11.58 16.16 19.58
CA PRO A 17 -12.47 15.67 18.52
C PRO A 17 -12.42 16.48 17.21
N ASP A 18 -12.08 17.76 17.29
CA ASP A 18 -11.99 18.74 16.20
C ASP A 18 -10.56 18.91 15.64
N GLN A 19 -9.59 18.21 16.23
CA GLN A 19 -8.18 18.29 15.85
C GLN A 19 -7.86 17.30 14.74
N LEU A 20 -7.04 17.72 13.78
CA LEU A 20 -6.52 16.83 12.75
C LEU A 20 -5.61 15.76 13.38
N VAL A 21 -5.68 14.54 12.85
CA VAL A 21 -4.76 13.46 13.24
C VAL A 21 -3.31 13.81 12.86
N PHE A 22 -3.14 14.54 11.75
CA PHE A 22 -1.84 14.99 11.26
C PHE A 22 -1.82 16.53 11.15
N GLU A 23 -1.50 17.21 12.25
CA GLU A 23 -1.49 18.69 12.32
C GLU A 23 -0.50 19.34 11.35
N ASP A 24 0.65 18.70 11.11
CA ASP A 24 1.67 19.16 10.18
C ASP A 24 1.30 18.95 8.70
N LEU A 25 0.13 18.33 8.42
CA LEU A 25 -0.37 18.02 7.08
C LEU A 25 -1.81 18.55 6.89
N PRO A 26 -2.06 19.86 7.05
CA PRO A 26 -3.41 20.40 7.06
C PRO A 26 -4.07 20.45 5.67
N ASP A 27 -3.28 20.51 4.59
CA ASP A 27 -3.79 20.60 3.22
C ASP A 27 -3.44 19.35 2.39
N PRO A 28 -4.44 18.58 1.92
CA PRO A 28 -4.25 17.44 1.02
C PRO A 28 -3.49 17.76 -0.26
N ALA A 29 -3.56 18.99 -0.78
CA ALA A 29 -2.81 19.43 -1.95
C ALA A 29 -1.29 19.52 -1.66
N TRP A 30 -0.91 19.73 -0.39
CA TRP A 30 0.48 19.91 0.04
C TRP A 30 1.15 18.63 0.54
N ILE A 31 0.38 17.57 0.78
CA ILE A 31 0.85 16.26 1.24
C ILE A 31 1.93 15.64 0.31
N SER A 32 1.96 16.02 -0.97
CA SER A 32 2.97 15.54 -1.93
C SER A 32 4.39 16.07 -1.70
N LYS A 33 4.54 17.27 -1.13
CA LYS A 33 5.84 17.90 -0.86
C LYS A 33 6.65 17.22 0.25
N PRO A 34 6.09 16.96 1.46
CA PRO A 34 6.81 16.24 2.50
C PRO A 34 7.10 14.80 2.07
N LEU A 35 6.21 14.18 1.28
CA LEU A 35 6.46 12.84 0.74
C LEU A 35 7.77 12.78 -0.06
N LYS A 36 8.01 13.74 -0.96
CA LYS A 36 9.26 13.77 -1.74
C LYS A 36 10.50 13.77 -0.84
N ARG A 37 10.49 14.60 0.21
CA ARG A 37 11.59 14.69 1.18
C ARG A 37 11.78 13.37 1.94
N TRP A 38 10.70 12.70 2.35
CA TRP A 38 10.79 11.41 3.03
C TRP A 38 11.35 10.31 2.14
N ILE A 39 10.96 10.28 0.87
CA ILE A 39 11.47 9.31 -0.12
C ILE A 39 12.96 9.53 -0.39
N GLU A 40 13.39 10.79 -0.51
CA GLU A 40 14.80 11.16 -0.65
C GLU A 40 15.61 10.77 0.60
N SER A 41 15.12 11.09 1.79
CA SER A 41 15.76 10.69 3.06
C SER A 41 15.84 9.18 3.25
N ALA A 42 14.91 8.42 2.67
CA ALA A 42 14.94 6.95 2.67
C ALA A 42 15.90 6.35 1.62
N GLY A 43 16.60 7.18 0.83
CA GLY A 43 17.54 6.72 -0.21
C GLY A 43 16.85 6.12 -1.43
N ILE A 44 15.56 6.39 -1.65
CA ILE A 44 14.80 5.82 -2.75
C ILE A 44 14.90 6.75 -3.97
N ALA A 45 15.63 6.31 -4.99
CA ALA A 45 15.78 7.05 -6.25
C ALA A 45 14.55 7.00 -7.18
N LYS A 46 13.58 6.12 -6.88
CA LYS A 46 12.35 5.98 -7.69
C LYS A 46 11.36 7.09 -7.37
N LYS A 47 10.63 7.55 -8.38
CA LYS A 47 9.50 8.47 -8.19
C LYS A 47 8.34 7.73 -7.52
N ILE A 48 8.12 8.01 -6.24
CA ILE A 48 7.02 7.44 -5.45
C ILE A 48 5.96 8.50 -5.20
N THR A 49 4.69 8.11 -5.37
CA THR A 49 3.51 8.92 -5.05
C THR A 49 2.61 8.20 -4.06
N PHE A 50 1.59 8.87 -3.51
CA PHE A 50 0.61 8.21 -2.64
C PHE A 50 -0.12 7.04 -3.30
N HIS A 51 -0.32 7.11 -4.62
CA HIS A 51 -0.90 6.01 -5.37
C HIS A 51 -0.03 4.76 -5.29
N CYS A 52 1.31 4.90 -5.32
CA CYS A 52 2.23 3.78 -5.18
C CYS A 52 2.06 3.04 -3.85
N PHE A 53 1.85 3.74 -2.72
CA PHE A 53 1.59 3.07 -1.44
C PHE A 53 0.28 2.28 -1.47
N ARG A 54 -0.78 2.83 -2.08
CA ARG A 54 -2.04 2.10 -2.29
C ARG A 54 -1.82 0.85 -3.13
N HIS A 55 -0.97 0.93 -4.17
CA HIS A 55 -0.62 -0.22 -4.97
C HIS A 55 0.13 -1.28 -4.16
N THR A 56 1.15 -0.87 -3.42
CA THR A 56 1.94 -1.77 -2.58
C THR A 56 1.07 -2.46 -1.53
N PHE A 57 0.19 -1.72 -0.86
CA PHE A 57 -0.76 -2.28 0.10
C PHE A 57 -1.65 -3.35 -0.53
N ALA A 58 -2.26 -3.06 -1.69
CA ALA A 58 -3.12 -3.99 -2.39
C ALA A 58 -2.38 -5.28 -2.81
N THR A 59 -1.20 -5.12 -3.42
CA THR A 59 -0.39 -6.26 -3.86
C THR A 59 0.09 -7.10 -2.67
N LEU A 60 0.53 -6.49 -1.56
CA LEU A 60 0.96 -7.22 -0.38
C LEU A 60 -0.20 -8.01 0.25
N GLN A 61 -1.38 -7.40 0.40
CA GLN A 61 -2.54 -8.10 0.95
C GLN A 61 -2.95 -9.31 0.11
N LEU A 62 -2.97 -9.16 -1.22
CA LEU A 62 -3.27 -10.26 -2.15
C LEU A 62 -2.18 -11.34 -2.11
N SER A 63 -0.90 -10.96 -2.09
CA SER A 63 0.22 -11.91 -1.96
C SER A 63 0.20 -12.67 -0.63
N SER A 64 -0.29 -12.06 0.44
CA SER A 64 -0.51 -12.70 1.74
C SER A 64 -1.79 -13.54 1.79
N GLY A 65 -2.49 -13.73 0.66
CA GLY A 65 -3.68 -14.57 0.57
C GLY A 65 -4.99 -13.90 0.99
N THR A 66 -5.02 -12.58 1.17
CA THR A 66 -6.27 -11.87 1.46
C THR A 66 -7.17 -11.90 0.22
N ASP A 67 -8.46 -12.20 0.44
CA ASP A 67 -9.46 -12.22 -0.63
C ASP A 67 -9.58 -10.85 -1.34
N ILE A 68 -9.78 -10.89 -2.66
CA ILE A 68 -9.84 -9.71 -3.52
C ILE A 68 -11.01 -8.78 -3.17
N TYR A 69 -12.15 -9.31 -2.73
CA TYR A 69 -13.28 -8.49 -2.29
C TYR A 69 -12.98 -7.80 -0.97
N THR A 70 -12.31 -8.49 -0.04
CA THR A 70 -11.82 -7.88 1.21
C THR A 70 -10.84 -6.74 0.91
N VAL A 71 -9.83 -6.97 0.05
CA VAL A 71 -8.90 -5.91 -0.37
C VAL A 71 -9.63 -4.76 -1.04
N SER A 72 -10.59 -5.04 -1.92
CA SER A 72 -11.41 -4.02 -2.59
C SER A 72 -12.19 -3.14 -1.59
N LYS A 73 -12.73 -3.73 -0.53
CA LYS A 73 -13.43 -3.01 0.53
C LYS A 73 -12.47 -2.19 1.40
N MET A 74 -11.29 -2.72 1.73
CA MET A 74 -10.24 -1.98 2.44
C MET A 74 -9.74 -0.77 1.64
N LEU A 75 -9.72 -0.87 0.31
CA LEU A 75 -9.36 0.23 -0.58
C LEU A 75 -10.51 1.19 -0.85
N GLY A 76 -11.74 0.92 -0.39
CA GLY A 76 -12.91 1.76 -0.69
C GLY A 76 -13.30 1.77 -2.17
N HIS A 77 -12.96 0.73 -2.94
CA HIS A 77 -13.37 0.64 -4.34
C HIS A 77 -14.85 0.23 -4.44
N THR A 78 -15.63 1.00 -5.21
CA THR A 78 -17.03 0.69 -5.54
C THR A 78 -17.16 -0.45 -6.53
N ASN A 79 -16.12 -0.69 -7.35
CA ASN A 79 -16.09 -1.77 -8.34
C ASN A 79 -14.83 -2.62 -8.16
N VAL A 80 -14.98 -3.93 -7.97
CA VAL A 80 -13.85 -4.86 -7.82
C VAL A 80 -12.94 -4.92 -9.04
N LYS A 81 -13.42 -4.52 -10.23
CA LYS A 81 -12.61 -4.46 -11.47
C LYS A 81 -11.35 -3.60 -11.32
N THR A 82 -11.40 -2.49 -10.57
CA THR A 82 -10.20 -1.68 -10.30
C THR A 82 -9.22 -2.37 -9.37
N THR A 83 -9.68 -3.33 -8.55
CA THR A 83 -8.82 -4.16 -7.70
C THR A 83 -8.20 -5.34 -8.48
N GLN A 84 -8.87 -5.81 -9.55
CA GLN A 84 -8.36 -6.91 -10.38
C GLN A 84 -7.03 -6.60 -11.08
N ILE A 85 -6.68 -5.32 -11.28
CA ILE A 85 -5.38 -4.93 -11.82
C ILE A 85 -4.21 -5.40 -10.93
N TYR A 86 -4.44 -5.53 -9.62
CA TYR A 86 -3.43 -5.97 -8.65
C TYR A 86 -3.21 -7.47 -8.66
N ALA A 87 -4.26 -8.25 -8.91
CA ALA A 87 -4.19 -9.71 -8.93
C ALA A 87 -3.24 -10.21 -10.03
N LYS A 88 -3.21 -9.53 -11.19
CA LYS A 88 -2.29 -9.87 -12.30
C LYS A 88 -0.81 -9.76 -11.90
N VAL A 89 -0.47 -8.77 -11.08
CA VAL A 89 0.92 -8.55 -10.61
C VAL A 89 1.35 -9.67 -9.64
N VAL A 90 0.43 -10.18 -8.82
CA VAL A 90 0.71 -11.32 -7.94
C VAL A 90 0.92 -12.60 -8.75
N ASP A 91 0.12 -12.80 -9.80
CA ASP A 91 0.25 -13.96 -10.68
C ASP A 91 1.60 -13.99 -11.42
N GLU A 92 2.05 -12.85 -11.94
CA GLU A 92 3.40 -12.75 -12.54
C GLU A 92 4.51 -13.09 -11.54
N LYS A 93 4.41 -12.62 -10.29
CA LYS A 93 5.40 -12.96 -9.25
C LYS A 93 5.38 -14.44 -8.91
N LYS A 94 4.18 -15.04 -8.82
CA LYS A 94 4.00 -16.48 -8.57
C LYS A 94 4.60 -17.31 -9.71
N ASN A 95 4.36 -16.91 -10.95
CA ASN A 95 4.91 -17.58 -12.14
C ASN A 95 6.44 -17.49 -12.16
N LYS A 96 7.02 -16.33 -11.85
CA LYS A 96 8.47 -16.17 -11.70
C LYS A 96 9.04 -17.04 -10.58
N ALA A 97 8.36 -17.11 -9.43
CA ALA A 97 8.78 -17.96 -8.31
C ALA A 97 8.75 -19.45 -8.67
N SER A 98 7.72 -19.90 -9.39
CA SER A 98 7.62 -21.29 -9.90
C SER A 98 8.80 -21.65 -10.82
N GLN A 99 9.23 -20.71 -11.66
CA GLN A 99 10.35 -20.90 -12.60
C GLN A 99 11.74 -20.73 -11.97
N ALA A 100 11.84 -20.34 -10.70
CA ALA A 100 13.11 -20.12 -10.02
C ALA A 100 13.82 -21.43 -9.65
N ILE A 101 13.07 -22.53 -9.51
CA ILE A 101 13.64 -23.86 -9.31
C ILE A 101 13.90 -24.47 -10.70
N LYS A 102 15.17 -24.48 -11.10
CA LYS A 102 15.64 -25.23 -12.28
C LYS A 102 16.51 -26.37 -11.79
N LEU A 103 16.13 -27.60 -12.13
CA LEU A 103 17.01 -28.75 -11.99
C LEU A 103 17.90 -28.77 -13.24
N GLU A 104 19.13 -28.27 -13.14
CA GLU A 104 20.14 -28.50 -14.18
C GLU A 104 20.72 -29.90 -13.99
N GLY A 105 20.51 -30.78 -14.98
CA GLY A 105 21.11 -32.13 -15.00
C GLY A 105 20.16 -33.31 -15.17
N MET A 106 19.01 -33.15 -15.85
CA MET A 106 18.28 -34.27 -16.49
C MET A 106 18.31 -34.10 -18.00
#